data_AF-A0AAD2CXG2-F1
#
_entry.id   AF-A0AAD2CXG2-F1
#
_cell.length_a   1.000
_cell.length_b   1.000
_cell.length_c   1.000
_cell.angle_alpha   90.00
_cell.angle_beta   90.00
_cell.angle_gamma   90.00
#
_symmetry.space_group_name_H-M   'P 1'
#
loop_
_entity.id
_entity.type
_entity.pdbx_description
1 polymer ?
#
loop_
_entity_poly.entity_id
_entity_poly.type
_entity_poly.pdbx_seq_one_letter_code
_entity_poly.pdbx_strand_id
1 'polypeptide(L)'
;MLSNDGVSKRHSLPKLLGVAILVAVIFVGMQFQKQLRQPLLFSSFDYDPSYHLSIYAMEATALLFGSNSNNTGSSKPTNNTILVSNPMFTRAAEQNQKKKKRLRNIFFIHVGKTGGTTLRETVLRYGCRLYGSDKAKANCHKFLEKHGGESALGKRTQGIFHYQQKRPSSKKQINKMDWMFVIREPIARFMSSYEYINPHNCIQGKKERNMDQKCNRQFQAQNFPASFPSKFFYDCFPKVQDFLHFQPLTKKNKGKRKKKKHKATGNHDGGLMLEAQRQKCNPLWKGAFVPGLFNDYGHMTANYQYYTKGLKLASKQQQEEQSLNDTRNVYVIRTEHLWEDVSRIDALVGGAGNFSHVQGKIINRQTTTTKSTRTMNATVRNTTTLGDSNSEPPQQQQQQQIMLVPLTFCCALLPDMLAFRNIVNRADNLSEEQKHETNAMSYRRCNVTSWGGLQSKCGKPTKKGMK
;
A
#
# COMPACT_ATOMS: atom_id res chain seq x y z
N MET A 1 39.76 -72.25 -55.65
CA MET A 1 38.48 -71.88 -56.31
C MET A 1 37.75 -70.90 -55.41
N LEU A 2 37.11 -69.92 -56.04
CA LEU A 2 36.70 -68.61 -55.51
C LEU A 2 35.72 -68.66 -54.32
N SER A 3 35.90 -67.76 -53.34
CA SER A 3 34.79 -66.88 -52.90
C SER A 3 35.30 -65.67 -52.11
N ASN A 4 34.70 -64.53 -52.42
CA ASN A 4 34.88 -63.19 -51.86
C ASN A 4 34.40 -63.08 -50.42
N ASP A 5 35.09 -62.27 -49.60
CA ASP A 5 34.46 -61.55 -48.49
C ASP A 5 34.95 -60.10 -48.42
N GLY A 6 34.05 -59.18 -48.75
CA GLY A 6 34.25 -57.74 -48.74
C GLY A 6 34.03 -57.13 -47.34
N VAL A 7 35.05 -56.45 -46.83
CA VAL A 7 34.98 -55.67 -45.59
C VAL A 7 34.35 -54.30 -45.88
N SER A 8 33.11 -54.12 -45.46
CA SER A 8 32.38 -52.84 -45.51
C SER A 8 32.69 -51.98 -44.27
N LYS A 9 33.44 -50.89 -44.44
CA LYS A 9 33.60 -49.82 -43.43
C LYS A 9 32.31 -49.00 -43.35
N ARG A 10 31.48 -49.22 -42.32
CA ARG A 10 30.40 -48.30 -41.96
C ARG A 10 30.96 -47.10 -41.20
N HIS A 11 30.95 -45.93 -41.83
CA HIS A 11 31.15 -44.66 -41.15
C HIS A 11 29.96 -44.37 -40.21
N SER A 12 30.24 -44.29 -38.91
CA SER A 12 29.28 -43.89 -37.90
C SER A 12 29.07 -42.38 -37.91
N LEU A 13 28.09 -41.90 -38.66
CA LEU A 13 27.59 -40.52 -38.55
C LEU A 13 26.05 -40.51 -38.36
N PRO A 14 25.54 -40.72 -37.13
CA PRO A 14 24.23 -40.14 -36.81
C PRO A 14 24.16 -39.44 -35.44
N LYS A 15 25.24 -39.35 -34.67
CA LYS A 15 25.16 -38.79 -33.30
C LYS A 15 25.30 -37.26 -33.24
N LEU A 16 26.03 -36.64 -34.16
CA LEU A 16 26.25 -35.17 -34.15
C LEU A 16 25.04 -34.38 -34.65
N LEU A 17 24.27 -34.91 -35.60
CA LEU A 17 23.10 -34.22 -36.14
C LEU A 17 21.95 -34.14 -35.12
N GLY A 18 21.76 -35.20 -34.32
CA GLY A 18 20.74 -35.22 -33.26
C GLY A 18 21.00 -34.18 -32.16
N VAL A 19 22.27 -33.98 -31.78
CA VAL A 19 22.63 -32.98 -30.75
C VAL A 19 22.44 -31.55 -31.27
N ALA A 20 22.81 -31.28 -32.53
CA ALA A 20 22.62 -29.96 -33.13
C ALA A 20 21.13 -29.58 -33.23
N ILE A 21 20.26 -30.53 -33.61
CA ILE A 21 18.81 -30.32 -33.68
C ILE A 21 18.23 -30.06 -32.29
N LEU A 22 18.65 -30.82 -31.27
CA LEU A 22 18.16 -30.63 -29.89
C LEU A 22 18.55 -29.24 -29.34
N VAL A 23 19.79 -28.80 -29.57
CA VAL A 23 20.26 -27.47 -29.16
C VAL A 23 19.49 -26.36 -29.89
N ALA A 24 19.24 -26.52 -31.19
CA ALA A 24 18.45 -25.56 -31.97
C ALA A 24 16.99 -25.47 -31.47
N VAL A 25 16.34 -26.60 -31.15
CA VAL A 25 14.97 -26.63 -30.61
C VAL A 25 14.90 -25.94 -29.23
N ILE A 26 15.90 -26.17 -28.36
CA ILE A 26 15.97 -25.48 -27.07
C ILE A 26 16.16 -23.97 -27.26
N PHE A 27 17.03 -23.55 -28.18
CA PHE A 27 17.29 -22.14 -28.42
C PHE A 27 16.08 -21.41 -29.03
N VAL A 28 15.38 -22.05 -29.97
CA VAL A 28 14.13 -21.53 -30.54
C VAL A 28 13.02 -21.48 -29.48
N GLY A 29 12.89 -22.51 -28.64
CA GLY A 29 11.94 -22.52 -27.53
C GLY A 29 12.17 -21.40 -26.50
N MET A 30 13.44 -21.10 -26.18
CA MET A 30 13.80 -19.99 -25.29
C MET A 30 13.54 -18.61 -25.90
N GLN A 31 13.72 -18.45 -27.21
CA GLN A 31 13.36 -17.20 -27.91
C GLN A 31 11.83 -17.03 -28.04
N PHE A 32 11.10 -18.12 -28.28
CA PHE A 32 9.63 -18.10 -28.33
C PHE A 32 9.00 -17.79 -26.96
N GLN A 33 9.59 -18.29 -25.85
CA GLN A 33 9.17 -17.90 -24.50
C GLN A 33 9.44 -16.42 -24.17
N LYS A 34 10.45 -15.79 -24.80
CA LYS A 34 10.69 -14.35 -24.66
C LYS A 34 9.66 -13.51 -25.41
N GLN A 35 9.15 -13.98 -26.56
CA GLN A 35 8.12 -13.27 -27.33
C GLN A 35 6.69 -13.48 -26.80
N LEU A 36 6.38 -14.62 -26.18
CA LEU A 36 5.05 -14.89 -25.61
C LEU A 36 4.78 -14.26 -24.24
N ARG A 37 5.72 -13.46 -23.70
CA ARG A 37 5.47 -12.57 -22.54
C ARG A 37 4.94 -11.20 -22.96
N GLN A 38 4.06 -11.14 -23.94
CA GLN A 38 3.19 -9.97 -24.07
C GLN A 38 2.07 -10.10 -23.02
N PRO A 39 1.80 -9.06 -22.21
CA PRO A 39 0.70 -9.12 -21.26
C PRO A 39 -0.61 -9.28 -22.05
N LEU A 40 -1.36 -10.35 -21.76
CA LEU A 40 -2.74 -10.52 -22.20
C LEU A 40 -3.51 -9.23 -21.85
N LEU A 41 -3.95 -8.53 -22.89
CA LEU A 41 -4.78 -7.34 -22.81
C LEU A 41 -6.10 -7.71 -22.11
N PHE A 42 -6.23 -7.30 -20.84
CA PHE A 42 -7.50 -7.32 -20.15
C PHE A 42 -8.41 -6.25 -20.77
N SER A 43 -9.56 -6.66 -21.28
CA SER A 43 -10.60 -5.77 -21.82
C SER A 43 -11.06 -4.73 -20.78
N SER A 44 -11.01 -3.45 -21.16
CA SER A 44 -11.47 -2.29 -20.38
C SER A 44 -13.00 -2.25 -20.28
N PHE A 45 -13.55 -2.05 -19.07
CA PHE A 45 -14.99 -1.88 -18.82
C PHE A 45 -15.32 -0.49 -18.26
N ASP A 46 -16.54 -0.05 -18.58
CA ASP A 46 -17.06 1.32 -18.47
C ASP A 46 -17.30 1.83 -17.04
N TYR A 47 -17.08 3.14 -16.88
CA TYR A 47 -17.40 3.95 -15.69
C TYR A 47 -18.79 4.60 -15.86
N ASP A 48 -19.65 4.51 -14.85
CA ASP A 48 -20.99 5.11 -14.81
C ASP A 48 -20.99 6.44 -14.02
N PRO A 49 -21.41 7.57 -14.61
CA PRO A 49 -21.46 8.89 -13.97
C PRO A 49 -22.68 9.16 -13.05
N SER A 50 -23.60 8.22 -12.83
CA SER A 50 -24.82 8.40 -12.02
C SER A 50 -24.60 8.64 -10.50
N TYR A 51 -23.38 8.44 -9.99
CA TYR A 51 -23.02 8.49 -8.56
C TYR A 51 -22.95 9.89 -7.89
N HIS A 52 -23.25 10.98 -8.60
CA HIS A 52 -23.01 12.33 -8.08
C HIS A 52 -24.17 12.94 -7.28
N LEU A 53 -25.40 12.42 -7.35
CA LEU A 53 -26.57 13.07 -6.74
C LEU A 53 -26.82 12.69 -5.26
N SER A 54 -26.44 11.50 -4.79
CA SER A 54 -26.73 11.07 -3.42
C SER A 54 -25.70 11.53 -2.36
N ILE A 55 -24.51 11.95 -2.78
CA ILE A 55 -23.41 12.33 -1.87
C ILE A 55 -23.55 13.77 -1.36
N TYR A 56 -24.15 14.68 -2.14
CA TYR A 56 -24.39 16.07 -1.70
C TYR A 56 -25.41 16.17 -0.55
N ALA A 57 -26.29 15.17 -0.39
CA ALA A 57 -27.26 15.14 0.70
C ALA A 57 -26.61 14.93 2.08
N MET A 58 -25.42 14.30 2.16
CA MET A 58 -24.76 14.04 3.45
C MET A 58 -23.85 15.19 3.91
N GLU A 59 -23.25 15.95 2.98
CA GLU A 59 -22.48 17.16 3.33
C GLU A 59 -23.38 18.33 3.75
N ALA A 60 -24.61 18.42 3.23
CA ALA A 60 -25.56 19.47 3.61
C ALA A 60 -26.07 19.33 5.06
N THR A 61 -26.23 18.10 5.57
CA THR A 61 -26.74 17.85 6.93
C THR A 61 -25.71 18.17 8.02
N ALA A 62 -24.41 18.03 7.74
CA ALA A 62 -23.35 18.32 8.71
C ALA A 62 -23.12 19.83 8.96
N LEU A 63 -23.52 20.69 8.02
CA LEU A 63 -23.41 22.14 8.16
C LEU A 63 -24.57 22.78 8.94
N LEU A 64 -25.68 22.07 9.14
CA LEU A 64 -26.89 22.60 9.79
C LEU A 64 -26.93 22.39 11.32
N PHE A 65 -25.99 21.63 11.92
CA PHE A 65 -25.98 21.34 13.36
C PHE A 65 -24.85 22.03 14.16
N GLY A 66 -24.25 23.09 13.63
CA GLY A 66 -23.30 23.92 14.37
C GLY A 66 -24.01 24.92 15.29
N SER A 67 -24.51 24.47 16.45
CA SER A 67 -25.08 25.36 17.48
C SER A 67 -24.06 25.75 18.55
N ASN A 68 -24.06 27.06 18.82
CA ASN A 68 -23.38 27.79 19.88
C ASN A 68 -23.39 27.09 21.24
N SER A 69 -22.23 27.09 21.91
CA SER A 69 -22.17 27.04 23.37
C SER A 69 -21.06 27.97 23.85
N ASN A 70 -21.44 29.20 24.17
CA ASN A 70 -20.68 30.07 25.07
C ASN A 70 -21.11 29.72 26.49
N ASN A 71 -20.22 29.19 27.31
CA ASN A 71 -20.36 29.29 28.75
C ASN A 71 -18.99 29.36 29.42
N THR A 72 -18.67 30.56 29.89
CA THR A 72 -17.55 30.89 30.75
C THR A 72 -17.93 30.55 32.19
N GLY A 73 -17.26 29.57 32.79
CA GLY A 73 -17.45 29.20 34.18
C GLY A 73 -16.15 28.64 34.78
N SER A 74 -15.42 29.51 35.49
CA SER A 74 -14.21 29.21 36.25
C SER A 74 -14.53 28.40 37.51
N SER A 75 -13.96 27.21 37.66
CA SER A 75 -13.80 26.56 38.97
C SER A 75 -12.50 25.73 39.05
N LYS A 76 -11.90 25.77 40.24
CA LYS A 76 -10.57 25.27 40.62
C LYS A 76 -10.43 23.74 40.51
N PRO A 77 -9.22 23.19 40.30
CA PRO A 77 -9.03 21.75 40.14
C PRO A 77 -8.97 21.05 41.51
N THR A 78 -9.85 20.09 41.70
CA THR A 78 -9.72 19.04 42.73
C THR A 78 -9.25 17.75 42.07
N ASN A 79 -8.11 17.23 42.54
CA ASN A 79 -7.52 15.97 42.09
C ASN A 79 -8.38 14.78 42.54
N ASN A 80 -9.34 14.38 41.70
CA ASN A 80 -9.95 13.06 41.74
C ASN A 80 -9.79 12.42 40.37
N THR A 81 -8.94 11.40 40.28
CA THR A 81 -8.77 10.55 39.10
C THR A 81 -10.03 9.70 38.91
N ILE A 82 -11.08 10.31 38.39
CA ILE A 82 -12.26 9.62 37.89
C ILE A 82 -11.85 9.01 36.55
N LEU A 83 -11.74 7.68 36.50
CA LEU A 83 -11.74 6.93 35.24
C LEU A 83 -13.08 7.22 34.54
N VAL A 84 -13.11 8.25 33.70
CA VAL A 84 -14.26 8.57 32.85
C VAL A 84 -14.34 7.49 31.76
N SER A 85 -14.98 6.38 32.10
CA SER A 85 -15.47 5.42 31.11
C SER A 85 -16.49 6.15 30.24
N ASN A 86 -16.13 6.41 28.98
CA ASN A 86 -16.95 7.21 28.07
C ASN A 86 -18.29 6.48 27.80
N PRO A 87 -19.44 6.93 28.35
CA PRO A 87 -20.70 6.17 28.37
C PRO A 87 -21.37 6.04 27.00
N MET A 88 -20.85 6.75 25.99
CA MET A 88 -21.33 6.65 24.61
C MET A 88 -20.95 5.32 23.95
N PHE A 89 -19.83 4.70 24.36
CA PHE A 89 -19.35 3.44 23.76
C PHE A 89 -20.11 2.22 24.28
N THR A 90 -20.56 2.24 25.53
CA THR A 90 -21.33 1.15 26.15
C THR A 90 -22.72 0.99 25.54
N ARG A 91 -23.42 2.08 25.20
CA ARG A 91 -24.77 2.01 24.60
C ARG A 91 -24.82 1.41 23.18
N ALA A 92 -23.83 1.70 22.34
CA ALA A 92 -23.73 1.11 21.00
C ALA A 92 -23.35 -0.38 21.03
N ALA A 93 -22.58 -0.79 22.04
CA ALA A 93 -22.27 -2.20 22.29
C ALA A 93 -23.51 -2.97 22.79
N GLU A 94 -24.32 -2.37 23.67
CA GLU A 94 -25.52 -2.99 24.22
C GLU A 94 -26.67 -3.15 23.21
N GLN A 95 -26.93 -2.16 22.35
CA GLN A 95 -28.00 -2.30 21.34
C GLN A 95 -27.68 -3.36 20.28
N ASN A 96 -26.40 -3.62 20.01
CA ASN A 96 -25.97 -4.70 19.12
C ASN A 96 -26.03 -6.10 19.77
N GLN A 97 -26.13 -6.22 21.10
CA GLN A 97 -26.21 -7.53 21.77
C GLN A 97 -27.56 -8.24 21.59
N LYS A 98 -28.67 -7.51 21.36
CA LYS A 98 -30.02 -8.11 21.26
C LYS A 98 -30.24 -8.95 19.99
N LYS A 99 -29.45 -8.76 18.93
CA LYS A 99 -29.31 -9.77 17.87
C LYS A 99 -27.98 -10.45 18.11
N LYS A 100 -28.00 -11.71 18.53
CA LYS A 100 -26.82 -12.60 18.64
C LYS A 100 -26.21 -12.82 17.24
N LYS A 101 -25.66 -11.76 16.62
CA LYS A 101 -25.07 -11.78 15.29
C LYS A 101 -23.89 -12.73 15.43
N ARG A 102 -23.98 -13.89 14.78
CA ARG A 102 -22.92 -14.89 14.83
C ARG A 102 -21.64 -14.18 14.40
N LEU A 103 -20.68 -14.06 15.32
CA LEU A 103 -19.38 -13.47 15.03
C LEU A 103 -18.77 -14.26 13.87
N ARG A 104 -18.56 -13.57 12.74
CA ARG A 104 -18.00 -14.17 11.53
C ARG A 104 -16.48 -14.23 11.63
N ASN A 105 -15.89 -15.07 10.79
CA ASN A 105 -14.44 -15.03 10.58
C ASN A 105 -14.08 -13.77 9.80
N ILE A 106 -12.86 -13.30 10.01
CA ILE A 106 -12.31 -12.11 9.38
C ILE A 106 -11.33 -12.50 8.28
N PHE A 107 -11.44 -11.80 7.15
CA PHE A 107 -10.49 -11.87 6.06
C PHE A 107 -9.64 -10.59 6.04
N PHE A 108 -8.34 -10.73 6.34
CA PHE A 108 -7.43 -9.61 6.46
C PHE A 108 -6.85 -9.20 5.10
N ILE A 109 -6.98 -7.93 4.76
CA ILE A 109 -6.56 -7.37 3.47
C ILE A 109 -5.39 -6.44 3.73
N HIS A 110 -4.20 -6.89 3.31
CA HIS A 110 -2.96 -6.18 3.49
C HIS A 110 -2.59 -5.44 2.20
N VAL A 111 -2.76 -4.12 2.19
CA VAL A 111 -2.19 -3.26 1.15
C VAL A 111 -0.72 -2.99 1.48
N GLY A 112 0.15 -2.98 0.47
CA GLY A 112 1.57 -2.72 0.68
C GLY A 112 1.80 -1.40 1.42
N LYS A 113 2.74 -1.40 2.38
CA LYS A 113 3.19 -0.20 3.13
C LYS A 113 2.17 0.43 4.09
N THR A 114 1.15 -0.32 4.46
CA THR A 114 0.19 0.09 5.49
C THR A 114 0.47 -0.55 6.86
N GLY A 115 1.63 -1.18 7.07
CA GLY A 115 1.95 -1.80 8.37
C GLY A 115 1.36 -3.21 8.57
N GLY A 116 0.75 -3.83 7.55
CA GLY A 116 0.21 -5.19 7.71
C GLY A 116 1.24 -6.28 8.01
N THR A 117 2.54 -6.07 7.73
CA THR A 117 3.59 -7.00 8.21
C THR A 117 3.72 -6.95 9.74
N THR A 118 3.64 -5.76 10.35
CA THR A 118 3.61 -5.60 11.80
C THR A 118 2.46 -6.41 12.39
N LEU A 119 1.23 -6.17 11.93
CA LEU A 119 0.04 -6.89 12.41
C LEU A 119 0.15 -8.40 12.23
N ARG A 120 0.68 -8.85 11.08
CA ARG A 120 0.90 -10.27 10.80
C ARG A 120 1.84 -10.95 11.80
N GLU A 121 2.81 -10.21 12.31
CA GLU A 121 3.87 -10.75 13.15
C GLU A 121 3.62 -10.52 14.66
N THR A 122 2.79 -9.52 15.02
CA THR A 122 2.47 -9.21 16.42
C THR A 122 1.07 -9.59 16.88
N VAL A 123 0.08 -9.62 15.98
CA VAL A 123 -1.34 -9.74 16.35
C VAL A 123 -1.98 -11.00 15.73
N LEU A 124 -1.74 -11.25 14.45
CA LEU A 124 -2.51 -12.22 13.67
C LEU A 124 -1.80 -13.57 13.62
N ARG A 125 -2.30 -14.57 14.37
CA ARG A 125 -1.77 -15.94 14.33
C ARG A 125 -1.76 -16.56 12.93
N TYR A 126 -2.75 -16.24 12.10
CA TYR A 126 -2.76 -16.70 10.71
C TYR A 126 -1.50 -16.27 9.95
N GLY A 127 -0.91 -15.13 10.33
CA GLY A 127 0.38 -14.66 9.85
C GLY A 127 1.52 -15.63 10.06
N CYS A 128 1.56 -16.32 11.20
CA CYS A 128 2.56 -17.35 11.48
C CYS A 128 2.49 -18.51 10.48
N ARG A 129 1.31 -18.85 9.96
CA ARG A 129 1.13 -19.94 8.98
C ARG A 129 1.74 -19.64 7.61
N LEU A 130 2.02 -18.37 7.32
CA LEU A 130 2.61 -17.94 6.05
C LEU A 130 4.13 -18.09 6.01
N TYR A 131 4.79 -18.43 7.13
CA TYR A 131 6.21 -18.73 7.11
C TYR A 131 6.48 -20.06 6.40
N GLY A 132 7.51 -20.10 5.53
CA GLY A 132 7.87 -21.31 4.81
C GLY A 132 8.48 -22.40 5.69
N SER A 133 9.31 -22.03 6.68
CA SER A 133 9.98 -22.99 7.57
C SER A 133 9.22 -23.21 8.87
N ASP A 134 9.10 -24.46 9.32
CA ASP A 134 8.41 -24.80 10.57
C ASP A 134 9.06 -24.17 11.81
N LYS A 135 10.39 -24.03 11.82
CA LYS A 135 11.10 -23.29 12.88
C LYS A 135 10.62 -21.84 13.00
N ALA A 136 10.43 -21.14 11.88
CA ALA A 136 9.92 -19.78 11.89
C ALA A 136 8.44 -19.73 12.31
N LYS A 137 7.61 -20.69 11.89
CA LYS A 137 6.22 -20.82 12.36
C LYS A 137 6.17 -21.00 13.88
N ALA A 138 6.96 -21.94 14.42
CA ALA A 138 7.05 -22.23 15.85
C ALA A 138 7.55 -21.01 16.65
N ASN A 139 8.58 -20.31 16.16
CA ASN A 139 9.07 -19.10 16.80
C ASN A 139 8.02 -17.98 16.81
N CYS A 140 7.26 -17.83 15.73
CA CYS A 140 6.14 -16.88 15.65
C CYS A 140 5.04 -17.24 16.66
N HIS A 141 4.65 -18.51 16.78
CA HIS A 141 3.68 -18.96 17.79
C HIS A 141 4.17 -18.72 19.21
N LYS A 142 5.41 -19.10 19.52
CA LYS A 142 6.04 -18.83 20.83
C LYS A 142 6.08 -17.35 21.16
N PHE A 143 6.31 -16.48 20.17
CA PHE A 143 6.27 -15.05 20.36
C PHE A 143 4.88 -14.59 20.79
N LEU A 144 3.82 -15.03 20.10
CA LEU A 144 2.44 -14.67 20.46
C LEU A 144 2.07 -15.21 21.85
N GLU A 145 2.42 -16.45 22.16
CA GLU A 145 2.19 -17.06 23.49
C GLU A 145 2.86 -16.30 24.62
N LYS A 146 4.14 -15.93 24.44
CA LYS A 146 4.89 -15.14 25.43
C LYS A 146 4.27 -13.76 25.72
N HIS A 147 3.51 -13.22 24.77
CA HIS A 147 2.97 -11.87 24.83
C HIS A 147 1.46 -11.84 25.11
N GLY A 148 0.95 -12.77 25.93
CA GLY A 148 -0.45 -12.80 26.33
C GLY A 148 -1.34 -13.69 25.46
N GLY A 149 -0.74 -14.51 24.60
CA GLY A 149 -1.45 -15.48 23.79
C GLY A 149 -2.13 -14.89 22.56
N GLU A 150 -2.94 -15.70 21.90
CA GLU A 150 -3.68 -15.29 20.71
C GLU A 150 -4.90 -14.47 21.08
N SER A 151 -4.95 -13.21 20.60
CA SER A 151 -6.09 -12.32 20.79
C SER A 151 -7.35 -12.83 20.08
N ALA A 152 -8.53 -12.32 20.45
CA ALA A 152 -9.78 -12.70 19.78
C ALA A 152 -9.75 -12.33 18.28
N LEU A 153 -9.20 -11.17 17.95
CA LEU A 153 -8.96 -10.73 16.57
C LEU A 153 -8.04 -11.71 15.81
N GLY A 154 -6.94 -12.14 16.44
CA GLY A 154 -6.06 -13.16 15.90
C GLY A 154 -6.79 -14.47 15.57
N LYS A 155 -7.58 -14.98 16.53
CA LYS A 155 -8.38 -16.21 16.40
C LYS A 155 -9.42 -16.11 15.28
N ARG A 156 -10.04 -14.94 15.12
CA ARG A 156 -11.09 -14.71 14.10
C ARG A 156 -10.53 -14.52 12.70
N THR A 157 -9.26 -14.11 12.57
CA THR A 157 -8.64 -13.89 11.27
C THR A 157 -8.26 -15.23 10.62
N GLN A 158 -9.01 -15.64 9.60
CA GLN A 158 -8.87 -16.95 8.94
C GLN A 158 -8.37 -16.87 7.50
N GLY A 159 -7.97 -15.70 7.06
CA GLY A 159 -7.39 -15.51 5.74
C GLY A 159 -6.63 -14.19 5.62
N ILE A 160 -5.66 -14.17 4.71
CA ILE A 160 -4.89 -12.97 4.36
C ILE A 160 -4.90 -12.84 2.84
N PHE A 161 -5.09 -11.61 2.36
CA PHE A 161 -4.90 -11.26 0.96
C PHE A 161 -3.89 -10.12 0.85
N HIS A 162 -2.79 -10.43 0.19
CA HIS A 162 -1.78 -9.48 -0.25
C HIS A 162 -1.53 -9.66 -1.76
N TYR A 163 -1.10 -8.59 -2.44
CA TYR A 163 -0.67 -8.63 -3.84
C TYR A 163 0.26 -9.83 -4.11
N GLN A 164 0.02 -10.53 -5.23
CA GLN A 164 0.67 -11.79 -5.65
C GLN A 164 0.31 -13.08 -4.87
N GLN A 165 -0.43 -13.00 -3.77
CA GLN A 165 -0.96 -14.22 -3.15
C GLN A 165 -2.11 -14.78 -3.98
N LYS A 166 -2.14 -16.12 -4.18
CA LYS A 166 -3.28 -16.79 -4.80
C LYS A 166 -4.53 -16.41 -4.00
N ARG A 167 -5.54 -15.87 -4.70
CA ARG A 167 -6.84 -15.60 -4.08
C ARG A 167 -7.34 -16.89 -3.43
N PRO A 168 -8.03 -16.83 -2.28
CA PRO A 168 -8.66 -18.01 -1.71
C PRO A 168 -9.48 -18.71 -2.78
N SER A 169 -9.26 -20.01 -2.94
CA SER A 169 -9.79 -20.80 -4.05
C SER A 169 -11.32 -20.83 -4.07
N SER A 170 -11.98 -20.63 -2.92
CA SER A 170 -13.44 -20.59 -2.85
C SER A 170 -13.96 -19.16 -2.60
N LYS A 171 -14.56 -18.56 -3.64
CA LYS A 171 -15.36 -17.33 -3.51
C LYS A 171 -16.43 -17.46 -2.41
N LYS A 172 -16.96 -18.68 -2.22
CA LYS A 172 -17.97 -19.00 -1.20
C LYS A 172 -17.47 -18.76 0.24
N GLN A 173 -16.19 -18.96 0.55
CA GLN A 173 -15.66 -18.70 1.90
C GLN A 173 -15.48 -17.20 2.15
N ILE A 174 -14.93 -16.46 1.18
CA ILE A 174 -14.71 -15.01 1.31
C ILE A 174 -16.05 -14.29 1.51
N ASN A 175 -17.11 -14.74 0.83
CA ASN A 175 -18.44 -14.17 0.94
C ASN A 175 -19.12 -14.42 2.30
N LYS A 176 -18.56 -15.23 3.20
CA LYS A 176 -19.11 -15.47 4.54
C LYS A 176 -18.30 -14.79 5.64
N MET A 177 -17.29 -14.01 5.27
CA MET A 177 -16.35 -13.38 6.19
C MET A 177 -16.58 -11.87 6.25
N ASP A 178 -16.33 -11.30 7.43
CA ASP A 178 -16.14 -9.86 7.57
C ASP A 178 -14.74 -9.50 7.01
N TRP A 179 -14.53 -8.23 6.67
CA TRP A 179 -13.26 -7.78 6.07
C TRP A 179 -12.52 -6.86 7.01
N MET A 180 -11.21 -6.98 7.03
CA MET A 180 -10.36 -6.08 7.80
C MET A 180 -9.26 -5.51 6.90
N PHE A 181 -9.31 -4.20 6.67
CA PHE A 181 -8.30 -3.48 5.93
C PHE A 181 -7.31 -2.85 6.88
N VAL A 182 -6.03 -2.96 6.55
CA VAL A 182 -5.02 -2.07 7.10
C VAL A 182 -4.70 -1.00 6.06
N ILE A 183 -4.95 0.26 6.42
CA ILE A 183 -4.86 1.41 5.54
C ILE A 183 -3.81 2.41 6.03
N ARG A 184 -3.37 3.25 5.11
CA ARG A 184 -2.48 4.40 5.26
C ARG A 184 -2.91 5.44 4.26
N GLU A 185 -2.79 6.71 4.62
CA GLU A 185 -3.07 7.83 3.71
C GLU A 185 -2.37 7.59 2.34
N PRO A 186 -3.08 7.67 1.20
CA PRO A 186 -2.56 7.25 -0.11
C PRO A 186 -1.22 7.89 -0.53
N ILE A 187 -1.01 9.17 -0.25
CA ILE A 187 0.24 9.88 -0.56
C ILE A 187 1.37 9.36 0.35
N ALA A 188 1.14 9.25 1.66
CA ALA A 188 2.09 8.68 2.61
C ALA A 188 2.45 7.23 2.25
N ARG A 189 1.47 6.43 1.82
CA ARG A 189 1.67 5.07 1.33
C ARG A 189 2.55 5.07 0.09
N PHE A 190 2.27 5.93 -0.88
CA PHE A 190 3.06 6.06 -2.10
C PHE A 190 4.52 6.39 -1.78
N MET A 191 4.76 7.41 -0.93
CA MET A 191 6.11 7.79 -0.51
C MET A 191 6.83 6.64 0.18
N SER A 192 6.16 5.93 1.09
CA SER A 192 6.73 4.76 1.75
C SER A 192 7.03 3.61 0.77
N SER A 193 6.20 3.43 -0.26
CA SER A 193 6.46 2.46 -1.33
C SER A 193 7.68 2.86 -2.15
N TYR A 194 7.79 4.13 -2.54
CA TYR A 194 8.91 4.67 -3.29
C TYR A 194 10.22 4.49 -2.51
N GLU A 195 10.27 4.93 -1.24
CA GLU A 195 11.48 4.81 -0.41
C GLU A 195 11.88 3.35 -0.18
N TYR A 196 10.91 2.46 0.01
CA TYR A 196 11.20 1.04 0.20
C TYR A 196 11.93 0.40 -0.98
N ILE A 197 11.62 0.81 -2.21
CA ILE A 197 12.25 0.26 -3.43
C ILE A 197 13.41 1.11 -3.95
N ASN A 198 13.66 2.29 -3.37
CA ASN A 198 14.68 3.21 -3.87
C ASN A 198 16.09 2.60 -3.67
N PRO A 199 16.90 2.44 -4.73
CA PRO A 199 18.24 1.87 -4.64
C PRO A 199 19.19 2.66 -3.74
N HIS A 200 18.97 3.96 -3.53
CA HIS A 200 19.74 4.77 -2.58
C HIS A 200 19.59 4.30 -1.12
N ASN A 201 18.51 3.59 -0.80
CA ASN A 201 18.28 3.05 0.53
C ASN A 201 18.92 1.66 0.73
N CYS A 202 19.70 1.14 -0.23
CA CYS A 202 20.43 -0.11 -0.05
C CYS A 202 21.44 -0.01 1.11
N ILE A 203 21.38 -0.97 2.03
CA ILE A 203 22.33 -1.11 3.12
C ILE A 203 23.35 -2.16 2.67
N GLN A 204 24.58 -1.73 2.40
CA GLN A 204 25.67 -2.61 2.00
C GLN A 204 26.04 -3.58 3.14
N GLY A 205 26.56 -4.77 2.80
CA GLY A 205 27.04 -5.77 3.77
C GLY A 205 26.12 -6.97 4.00
N LYS A 206 24.97 -7.07 3.34
CA LYS A 206 24.17 -8.31 3.33
C LYS A 206 24.68 -9.26 2.25
N LYS A 207 24.91 -10.54 2.61
CA LYS A 207 25.36 -11.59 1.67
C LYS A 207 24.44 -11.67 0.44
N GLU A 208 25.04 -11.79 -0.75
CA GLU A 208 24.38 -11.73 -2.07
C GLU A 208 23.19 -12.67 -2.24
N ARG A 209 23.19 -13.83 -1.57
CA ARG A 209 22.16 -14.86 -1.75
C ARG A 209 20.75 -14.46 -1.31
N ASN A 210 20.59 -13.34 -0.58
CA ASN A 210 19.30 -12.76 -0.21
C ASN A 210 19.32 -11.23 -0.40
N MET A 211 19.80 -10.78 -1.56
CA MET A 211 19.91 -9.35 -1.85
C MET A 211 18.53 -8.68 -1.75
N ASP A 212 18.44 -7.67 -0.89
CA ASP A 212 17.25 -6.83 -0.73
C ASP A 212 16.87 -6.23 -2.10
N GLN A 213 15.58 -6.06 -2.38
CA GLN A 213 15.09 -5.56 -3.67
C GLN A 213 15.74 -4.22 -4.06
N LYS A 214 15.96 -3.34 -3.08
CA LYS A 214 16.65 -2.06 -3.28
C LYS A 214 18.12 -2.23 -3.68
N CYS A 215 18.81 -3.21 -3.11
CA CYS A 215 20.20 -3.50 -3.44
C CYS A 215 20.33 -4.15 -4.83
N ASN A 216 19.40 -5.04 -5.19
CA ASN A 216 19.34 -5.58 -6.54
C ASN A 216 19.10 -4.48 -7.59
N ARG A 217 18.26 -3.49 -7.28
CA ARG A 217 18.06 -2.32 -8.15
C ARG A 217 19.29 -1.43 -8.23
N GLN A 218 20.02 -1.24 -7.14
CA GLN A 218 21.26 -0.48 -7.14
C GLN A 218 22.28 -1.16 -8.05
N PHE A 219 22.46 -2.48 -7.90
CA PHE A 219 23.32 -3.28 -8.78
C PHE A 219 22.88 -3.15 -10.24
N GLN A 220 21.58 -3.26 -10.53
CA GLN A 220 21.07 -3.10 -11.90
C GLN A 220 21.35 -1.70 -12.47
N ALA A 221 21.18 -0.65 -11.68
CA ALA A 221 21.44 0.71 -12.11
C ALA A 221 22.94 0.93 -12.44
N GLN A 222 23.83 0.41 -11.59
CA GLN A 222 25.28 0.55 -11.74
C GLN A 222 25.84 -0.22 -12.94
N ASN A 223 25.33 -1.44 -13.18
CA ASN A 223 25.86 -2.32 -14.23
C ASN A 223 25.14 -2.18 -15.57
N PHE A 224 23.93 -1.63 -15.57
CA PHE A 224 23.11 -1.48 -16.79
C PHE A 224 22.52 -0.06 -16.83
N PRO A 225 23.23 0.93 -17.41
CA PRO A 225 22.75 2.32 -17.46
C PRO A 225 21.43 2.49 -18.22
N ALA A 226 21.14 1.60 -19.18
CA ALA A 226 19.87 1.59 -19.91
C ALA A 226 18.71 0.96 -19.11
N SER A 227 19.00 0.37 -17.94
CA SER A 227 18.01 -0.30 -17.10
C SER A 227 16.99 0.68 -16.55
N PHE A 228 15.88 0.10 -16.15
CA PHE A 228 14.80 0.85 -15.55
C PHE A 228 15.21 1.53 -14.24
N PRO A 229 15.86 0.87 -13.26
CA PRO A 229 16.29 1.54 -12.03
C PRO A 229 17.22 2.72 -12.27
N SER A 230 18.15 2.62 -13.25
CA SER A 230 19.01 3.74 -13.62
C SER A 230 18.19 4.93 -14.11
N LYS A 231 17.35 4.74 -15.13
CA LYS A 231 16.54 5.81 -15.71
C LYS A 231 15.55 6.41 -14.72
N PHE A 232 14.95 5.59 -13.87
CA PHE A 232 13.92 6.05 -12.94
C PHE A 232 14.51 6.71 -11.69
N PHE A 233 15.38 6.00 -10.97
CA PHE A 233 15.87 6.43 -9.65
C PHE A 233 17.16 7.25 -9.71
N TYR A 234 17.84 7.34 -10.86
CA TYR A 234 19.05 8.17 -10.98
C TYR A 234 18.82 9.33 -11.94
N ASP A 235 18.29 9.07 -13.15
CA ASP A 235 18.13 10.15 -14.14
C ASP A 235 16.92 11.06 -13.87
N CYS A 236 15.78 10.47 -13.51
CA CYS A 236 14.50 11.19 -13.47
C CYS A 236 14.05 11.58 -12.07
N PHE A 237 14.13 10.65 -11.12
CA PHE A 237 13.56 10.81 -9.79
C PHE A 237 14.52 10.24 -8.74
N PRO A 238 15.64 10.91 -8.43
CA PRO A 238 16.56 10.47 -7.38
C PRO A 238 16.00 10.62 -5.97
N LYS A 239 15.14 11.61 -5.75
CA LYS A 239 14.40 11.81 -4.50
C LYS A 239 12.90 11.67 -4.73
N VAL A 240 12.17 11.33 -3.68
CA VAL A 240 10.70 11.25 -3.76
C VAL A 240 10.09 12.61 -4.11
N GLN A 241 10.69 13.72 -3.66
CA GLN A 241 10.22 15.06 -3.97
C GLN A 241 10.28 15.37 -5.47
N ASP A 242 11.30 14.89 -6.19
CA ASP A 242 11.42 15.06 -7.63
C ASP A 242 10.25 14.36 -8.36
N PHE A 243 9.85 13.18 -7.85
CA PHE A 243 8.70 12.46 -8.36
C PHE A 243 7.38 13.17 -8.07
N LEU A 244 7.18 13.63 -6.82
CA LEU A 244 5.96 14.31 -6.38
C LEU A 244 5.77 15.64 -7.12
N HIS A 245 6.86 16.37 -7.40
CA HIS A 245 6.82 17.68 -8.04
C HIS A 245 6.93 17.65 -9.57
N PHE A 246 7.02 16.44 -10.16
CA PHE A 246 7.10 16.31 -11.60
C PHE A 246 5.81 16.81 -12.28
N GLN A 247 5.97 17.72 -13.23
CA GLN A 247 4.87 18.26 -14.03
C GLN A 247 4.82 17.54 -15.39
N PRO A 248 3.86 16.61 -15.60
CA PRO A 248 3.78 15.87 -16.85
C PRO A 248 3.36 16.78 -18.00
N LEU A 249 3.90 16.49 -19.20
CA LEU A 249 3.54 17.21 -20.41
C LEU A 249 2.07 16.95 -20.76
N THR A 250 1.25 18.01 -20.76
CA THR A 250 -0.16 17.93 -21.15
C THR A 250 -0.28 18.03 -22.68
N LYS A 251 -1.20 17.26 -23.27
CA LYS A 251 -1.41 17.23 -24.74
C LYS A 251 -1.78 18.60 -25.32
N LYS A 252 -2.32 19.52 -24.51
CA LYS A 252 -2.78 20.85 -24.93
C LYS A 252 -1.66 21.72 -25.54
N ASN A 253 -0.40 21.44 -25.23
CA ASN A 253 0.72 22.25 -25.73
C ASN A 253 1.27 21.81 -27.09
N LYS A 254 0.81 20.67 -27.66
CA LYS A 254 1.35 20.19 -28.95
C LYS A 254 0.80 20.96 -30.17
N GLY A 255 -0.36 21.62 -30.06
CA GLY A 255 -1.06 22.20 -31.21
C GLY A 255 -0.77 23.68 -31.52
N LYS A 256 -0.04 24.40 -30.68
CA LYS A 256 0.18 25.86 -30.83
C LYS A 256 1.64 26.29 -30.87
N ARG A 257 2.58 25.40 -31.25
CA ARG A 257 3.91 25.85 -31.71
C ARG A 257 3.78 26.49 -33.10
N LYS A 258 3.12 27.66 -33.16
CA LYS A 258 3.36 28.59 -34.27
C LYS A 258 4.86 28.84 -34.27
N LYS A 259 5.53 28.63 -35.40
CA LYS A 259 6.95 28.90 -35.64
C LYS A 259 7.24 30.39 -35.40
N LYS A 260 7.23 30.87 -34.15
CA LYS A 260 7.81 32.16 -33.82
C LYS A 260 9.31 31.95 -33.97
N LYS A 261 9.88 32.51 -35.04
CA LYS A 261 11.33 32.68 -35.20
C LYS A 261 11.80 33.52 -34.02
N HIS A 262 12.20 32.88 -32.93
CA HIS A 262 12.84 33.55 -31.82
C HIS A 262 14.23 33.99 -32.33
N LYS A 263 14.42 35.30 -32.49
CA LYS A 263 15.75 35.90 -32.66
C LYS A 263 16.58 35.46 -31.44
N ALA A 264 17.72 34.83 -31.71
CA ALA A 264 18.63 34.32 -30.70
C ALA A 264 19.22 35.48 -29.90
N THR A 265 18.57 35.87 -28.80
CA THR A 265 19.19 36.66 -27.75
C THR A 265 19.71 35.68 -26.71
N GLY A 266 21.04 35.59 -26.59
CA GLY A 266 21.75 34.62 -25.76
C GLY A 266 21.33 34.67 -24.28
N ASN A 267 21.60 33.56 -23.57
CA ASN A 267 21.33 33.27 -22.15
C ASN A 267 20.00 32.57 -21.74
N HIS A 268 19.35 31.78 -22.61
CA HIS A 268 18.20 30.94 -22.20
C HIS A 268 18.37 29.42 -22.39
N ASP A 269 19.58 28.87 -22.24
CA ASP A 269 19.82 27.43 -22.43
C ASP A 269 19.20 26.51 -21.34
N GLY A 270 18.88 27.04 -20.15
CA GLY A 270 18.30 26.23 -19.07
C GLY A 270 16.89 25.68 -19.35
N GLY A 271 16.09 26.35 -20.19
CA GLY A 271 14.70 25.96 -20.46
C GLY A 271 14.57 24.75 -21.39
N LEU A 272 15.47 24.63 -22.37
CA LEU A 272 15.47 23.56 -23.38
C LEU A 272 15.86 22.22 -22.77
N MET A 273 16.88 22.19 -21.91
CA MET A 273 17.29 20.98 -21.19
C MET A 273 16.16 20.45 -20.30
N LEU A 274 15.45 21.33 -19.61
CA LEU A 274 14.34 20.94 -18.74
C LEU A 274 13.14 20.38 -19.52
N GLU A 275 12.88 20.85 -20.74
CA GLU A 275 11.83 20.26 -21.59
C GLU A 275 12.21 18.88 -22.11
N ALA A 276 13.44 18.68 -22.58
CA ALA A 276 13.93 17.38 -23.05
C ALA A 276 13.92 16.33 -21.91
N GLN A 277 14.38 16.70 -20.71
CA GLN A 277 14.31 15.84 -19.53
C GLN A 277 12.86 15.49 -19.17
N ARG A 278 11.94 16.47 -19.20
CA ARG A 278 10.50 16.20 -18.98
C ARG A 278 9.93 15.24 -20.00
N GLN A 279 10.30 15.35 -21.29
CA GLN A 279 9.86 14.41 -22.32
C GLN A 279 10.35 12.98 -22.02
N LYS A 280 11.62 12.84 -21.61
CA LYS A 280 12.23 11.55 -21.23
C LYS A 280 11.57 10.93 -19.98
N CYS A 281 11.29 11.73 -18.96
CA CYS A 281 10.81 11.25 -17.65
C CYS A 281 9.27 11.07 -17.58
N ASN A 282 8.50 11.70 -18.46
CA ASN A 282 7.04 11.61 -18.49
C ASN A 282 6.46 10.18 -18.60
N PRO A 283 6.95 9.29 -19.50
CA PRO A 283 6.43 7.91 -19.55
C PRO A 283 6.73 7.12 -18.27
N LEU A 284 7.90 7.35 -17.67
CA LEU A 284 8.31 6.73 -16.41
C LEU A 284 7.42 7.16 -15.24
N TRP A 285 7.12 8.47 -15.15
CA TRP A 285 6.20 9.01 -14.16
C TRP A 285 4.80 8.41 -14.29
N LYS A 286 4.24 8.39 -15.51
CA LYS A 286 2.90 7.85 -15.76
C LYS A 286 2.81 6.38 -15.40
N GLY A 287 3.82 5.59 -15.73
CA GLY A 287 3.80 4.17 -15.48
C GLY A 287 3.84 3.76 -14.03
N ALA A 288 4.26 4.64 -13.11
CA ALA A 288 4.17 4.38 -11.68
C ALA A 288 2.70 4.27 -11.19
N PHE A 289 1.74 4.82 -11.93
CA PHE A 289 0.32 4.82 -11.59
C PHE A 289 -0.52 3.81 -12.38
N VAL A 290 0.04 3.22 -13.44
CA VAL A 290 -0.68 2.28 -14.32
C VAL A 290 -0.34 0.85 -13.92
N PRO A 291 -1.32 0.06 -13.42
CA PRO A 291 -1.10 -1.35 -13.12
C PRO A 291 -0.58 -2.12 -14.34
N GLY A 292 0.43 -2.97 -14.13
CA GLY A 292 0.94 -3.88 -15.16
C GLY A 292 1.93 -3.28 -16.16
N LEU A 293 2.09 -1.94 -16.23
CA LEU A 293 3.10 -1.34 -17.12
C LEU A 293 4.53 -1.65 -16.63
N PHE A 294 4.71 -1.73 -15.32
CA PHE A 294 5.97 -2.04 -14.68
C PHE A 294 5.73 -2.99 -13.50
N ASN A 295 5.97 -4.29 -13.71
CA ASN A 295 5.83 -5.32 -12.67
C ASN A 295 6.79 -5.09 -11.48
N ASP A 296 7.85 -4.32 -11.71
CA ASP A 296 8.80 -3.92 -10.68
C ASP A 296 8.19 -2.98 -9.63
N TYR A 297 6.99 -2.44 -9.84
CA TYR A 297 6.32 -1.53 -8.91
C TYR A 297 5.20 -2.13 -8.10
N GLY A 298 5.29 -3.41 -7.75
CA GLY A 298 4.20 -4.12 -7.08
C GLY A 298 3.51 -3.30 -5.97
N HIS A 299 4.24 -2.57 -5.12
CA HIS A 299 3.64 -1.77 -4.05
C HIS A 299 3.21 -0.33 -4.41
N MET A 300 3.69 0.24 -5.52
CA MET A 300 3.20 1.55 -6.00
C MET A 300 1.95 1.35 -6.87
N THR A 301 1.92 0.29 -7.68
CA THR A 301 0.84 -0.01 -8.62
C THR A 301 -0.27 -0.88 -8.04
N ALA A 302 0.04 -1.83 -7.12
CA ALA A 302 -0.98 -2.57 -6.38
C ALA A 302 -1.50 -1.72 -5.21
N ASN A 303 -2.23 -0.68 -5.59
CA ASN A 303 -2.85 0.30 -4.71
C ASN A 303 -4.22 -0.18 -4.21
N TYR A 304 -4.97 0.63 -3.45
CA TYR A 304 -6.29 0.23 -2.93
C TYR A 304 -7.24 -0.21 -4.04
N GLN A 305 -7.15 0.38 -5.24
CA GLN A 305 -7.97 -0.06 -6.37
C GLN A 305 -7.71 -1.51 -6.77
N TYR A 306 -6.45 -1.96 -6.72
CA TYR A 306 -6.11 -3.35 -7.00
C TYR A 306 -6.88 -4.29 -6.05
N TYR A 307 -6.91 -3.94 -4.77
CA TYR A 307 -7.58 -4.74 -3.74
C TYR A 307 -9.10 -4.64 -3.84
N THR A 308 -9.68 -3.45 -4.03
CA THR A 308 -11.13 -3.28 -4.13
C THR A 308 -11.69 -3.91 -5.41
N LYS A 309 -10.99 -3.83 -6.54
CA LYS A 309 -11.32 -4.54 -7.79
C LYS A 309 -11.25 -6.05 -7.60
N GLY A 310 -10.19 -6.54 -6.94
CA GLY A 310 -10.02 -7.97 -6.68
C GLY A 310 -11.09 -8.57 -5.79
N LEU A 311 -11.65 -7.77 -4.89
CA LEU A 311 -12.71 -8.14 -3.96
C LEU A 311 -14.12 -7.83 -4.50
N LYS A 312 -14.24 -7.25 -5.70
CA LYS A 312 -15.50 -6.80 -6.33
C LYS A 312 -16.38 -5.89 -5.44
N LEU A 313 -15.75 -5.24 -4.47
CA LEU A 313 -16.42 -4.41 -3.45
C LEU A 313 -17.18 -3.23 -4.04
N ALA A 314 -16.71 -2.75 -5.19
CA ALA A 314 -17.17 -1.51 -5.76
C ALA A 314 -18.32 -1.65 -6.77
N SER A 315 -18.62 -2.85 -7.30
CA SER A 315 -19.56 -2.95 -8.44
C SER A 315 -20.70 -3.95 -8.29
N LYS A 316 -20.49 -5.10 -7.63
CA LYS A 316 -21.59 -6.04 -7.36
C LYS A 316 -22.22 -5.82 -6.00
N GLN A 317 -21.47 -5.23 -5.08
CA GLN A 317 -21.90 -5.17 -3.69
C GLN A 317 -23.03 -4.18 -3.45
N GLN A 318 -23.12 -3.05 -4.16
CA GLN A 318 -24.29 -2.17 -4.04
C GLN A 318 -25.56 -2.77 -4.67
N GLN A 319 -25.41 -3.53 -5.76
CA GLN A 319 -26.54 -4.20 -6.39
C GLN A 319 -27.02 -5.43 -5.58
N GLU A 320 -26.11 -6.15 -4.94
CA GLU A 320 -26.45 -7.30 -4.07
C GLU A 320 -26.78 -6.89 -2.61
N GLU A 321 -26.25 -5.77 -2.08
CA GLU A 321 -26.61 -5.22 -0.75
C GLU A 321 -28.05 -4.68 -0.74
N GLN A 322 -28.59 -4.27 -1.90
CA GLN A 322 -30.02 -4.00 -2.03
C GLN A 322 -30.87 -5.28 -2.08
N SER A 323 -30.30 -6.43 -2.48
CA SER A 323 -31.06 -7.67 -2.65
C SER A 323 -30.90 -8.69 -1.52
N LEU A 324 -29.88 -8.56 -0.67
CA LEU A 324 -29.58 -9.49 0.43
C LEU A 324 -29.18 -8.69 1.67
N ASN A 325 -29.94 -8.86 2.75
CA ASN A 325 -29.71 -8.34 4.11
C ASN A 325 -28.36 -8.75 4.76
N ASP A 326 -27.38 -9.22 4.00
CA ASP A 326 -26.07 -9.63 4.49
C ASP A 326 -25.13 -8.42 4.66
N THR A 327 -25.35 -7.64 5.72
CA THR A 327 -24.48 -6.52 6.13
C THR A 327 -23.18 -7.07 6.71
N ARG A 328 -22.21 -7.38 5.85
CA ARG A 328 -20.84 -7.73 6.26
C ARG A 328 -20.17 -6.55 6.91
N ASN A 329 -19.46 -6.83 7.99
CA ASN A 329 -18.73 -5.78 8.67
C ASN A 329 -17.41 -5.51 7.93
N VAL A 330 -17.04 -4.24 7.81
CA VAL A 330 -15.76 -3.78 7.31
C VAL A 330 -15.02 -3.10 8.46
N TYR A 331 -13.92 -3.71 8.88
CA TYR A 331 -13.01 -3.15 9.87
C TYR A 331 -11.84 -2.46 9.18
N VAL A 332 -11.40 -1.35 9.74
CA VAL A 332 -10.30 -0.53 9.22
C VAL A 332 -9.31 -0.23 10.35
N ILE A 333 -8.05 -0.52 10.08
CA ILE A 333 -6.92 -0.17 10.93
C ILE A 333 -6.10 0.91 10.22
N ARG A 334 -6.09 2.12 10.77
CA ARG A 334 -5.30 3.24 10.25
C ARG A 334 -3.86 3.11 10.74
N THR A 335 -2.88 3.27 9.86
CA THR A 335 -1.46 3.16 10.22
C THR A 335 -1.08 4.19 11.30
N GLU A 336 -1.70 5.36 11.24
CA GLU A 336 -1.52 6.49 12.14
C GLU A 336 -2.10 6.24 13.55
N HIS A 337 -3.05 5.31 13.66
CA HIS A 337 -3.74 4.92 14.91
C HIS A 337 -3.72 3.39 15.07
N LEU A 338 -2.58 2.78 14.72
CA LEU A 338 -2.46 1.34 14.50
C LEU A 338 -2.96 0.53 15.70
N TRP A 339 -2.52 0.90 16.90
CA TRP A 339 -2.79 0.13 18.11
C TRP A 339 -4.18 0.45 18.67
N GLU A 340 -4.62 1.69 18.60
CA GLU A 340 -5.97 2.11 19.03
C GLU A 340 -7.04 1.38 18.21
N ASP A 341 -6.88 1.34 16.88
CA ASP A 341 -7.84 0.68 16.01
C ASP A 341 -7.81 -0.85 16.18
N VAL A 342 -6.63 -1.46 16.39
CA VAL A 342 -6.50 -2.90 16.69
C VAL A 342 -7.16 -3.27 18.02
N SER A 343 -6.89 -2.52 19.09
CA SER A 343 -7.51 -2.68 20.40
C SER A 343 -9.03 -2.64 20.30
N ARG A 344 -9.55 -1.64 19.58
CA ARG A 344 -11.00 -1.48 19.39
C ARG A 344 -11.61 -2.63 18.62
N ILE A 345 -11.00 -3.06 17.51
CA ILE A 345 -11.52 -4.18 16.72
C ILE A 345 -11.49 -5.48 17.53
N ASP A 346 -10.42 -5.73 18.29
CA ASP A 346 -10.33 -6.90 19.16
C ASP A 346 -11.47 -6.92 20.19
N ALA A 347 -11.76 -5.79 20.84
CA ALA A 347 -12.91 -5.64 21.74
C ALA A 347 -14.25 -5.90 21.02
N LEU A 348 -14.45 -5.34 19.81
CA LEU A 348 -15.66 -5.55 19.00
C LEU A 348 -15.90 -7.02 18.63
N VAL A 349 -14.85 -7.84 18.57
CA VAL A 349 -14.95 -9.27 18.27
C VAL A 349 -14.85 -10.18 19.51
N GLY A 350 -15.01 -9.60 20.70
CA GLY A 350 -15.08 -10.30 21.98
C GLY A 350 -13.73 -10.54 22.67
N GLY A 351 -12.70 -9.79 22.29
CA GLY A 351 -11.41 -9.78 22.97
C GLY A 351 -11.30 -8.69 24.04
N ALA A 352 -10.15 -8.64 24.71
CA ALA A 352 -9.89 -7.66 25.76
C ALA A 352 -9.37 -6.32 25.23
N GLY A 353 -8.90 -6.26 23.98
CA GLY A 353 -8.34 -5.03 23.40
C GLY A 353 -7.00 -4.59 24.02
N ASN A 354 -6.32 -5.45 24.78
CA ASN A 354 -5.06 -5.10 25.43
C ASN A 354 -3.84 -5.49 24.56
N PHE A 355 -3.23 -4.49 23.93
CA PHE A 355 -2.01 -4.64 23.11
C PHE A 355 -0.81 -3.82 23.64
N SER A 356 -0.87 -3.38 24.89
CA SER A 356 0.19 -2.59 25.54
C SER A 356 1.57 -3.25 25.45
N HIS A 357 1.62 -4.58 25.52
CA HIS A 357 2.85 -5.38 25.47
C HIS A 357 3.55 -5.41 24.09
N VAL A 358 2.84 -5.04 23.01
CA VAL A 358 3.38 -4.96 21.64
C VAL A 358 3.40 -3.53 21.10
N GLN A 359 2.70 -2.59 21.74
CA GLN A 359 2.76 -1.17 21.39
C GLN A 359 4.21 -0.66 21.45
N GLY A 360 4.60 0.10 20.44
CA GLY A 360 5.97 0.62 20.30
C GLY A 360 7.01 -0.38 19.79
N LYS A 361 6.71 -1.68 19.70
CA LYS A 361 7.62 -2.66 19.08
C LYS A 361 7.59 -2.52 17.56
N ILE A 362 8.54 -1.78 17.02
CA ILE A 362 8.77 -1.72 15.57
C ILE A 362 9.45 -3.01 15.12
N ILE A 363 8.69 -3.92 14.52
CA ILE A 363 9.27 -5.10 13.86
C ILE A 363 9.85 -4.68 12.51
N ASN A 364 11.10 -4.19 12.54
CA ASN A 364 11.87 -4.01 11.32
C ASN A 364 12.45 -5.35 10.89
N ARG A 365 11.80 -6.01 9.93
CA ARG A 365 12.28 -7.26 9.31
C ARG A 365 13.69 -7.14 8.70
N GLN A 366 14.22 -5.93 8.57
CA GLN A 366 15.55 -5.67 8.02
C GLN A 366 16.72 -6.06 8.95
N THR A 367 16.52 -6.34 10.24
CA THR A 367 17.64 -6.54 11.20
C THR A 367 17.74 -7.92 11.85
N THR A 368 16.83 -8.87 11.62
CA THR A 368 16.87 -10.17 12.33
C THR A 368 17.73 -11.25 11.67
N THR A 369 18.51 -10.93 10.64
CA THR A 369 19.53 -11.85 10.12
C THR A 369 20.90 -11.47 10.66
N THR A 370 21.49 -12.46 11.34
CA THR A 370 22.84 -12.55 11.94
C THR A 370 23.07 -11.84 13.28
N LYS A 371 23.42 -12.66 14.28
CA LYS A 371 24.19 -12.33 15.48
C LYS A 371 25.37 -11.43 15.09
N SER A 372 25.22 -10.12 15.24
CA SER A 372 26.34 -9.22 15.45
C SER A 372 26.09 -8.55 16.79
N THR A 373 26.31 -9.31 17.85
CA THR A 373 26.57 -8.79 19.19
C THR A 373 27.98 -8.20 19.15
N ARG A 374 28.14 -7.02 18.54
CA ARG A 374 29.35 -6.22 18.69
C ARG A 374 28.95 -4.75 18.67
N THR A 375 28.68 -4.27 19.88
CA THR A 375 29.01 -2.92 20.34
C THR A 375 28.70 -1.79 19.36
N MET A 376 27.43 -1.34 19.33
CA MET A 376 27.11 0.06 19.10
C MET A 376 26.73 0.71 20.42
N ASN A 377 27.71 0.76 21.33
CA ASN A 377 27.76 1.74 22.41
C ASN A 377 28.82 2.76 22.02
N ALA A 378 28.42 3.82 21.32
CA ALA A 378 29.19 5.06 21.25
C ALA A 378 28.27 6.21 20.83
N THR A 379 28.07 7.12 21.77
CA THR A 379 27.62 8.51 21.57
C THR A 379 26.11 8.76 21.39
N VAL A 380 25.33 8.37 22.41
CA VAL A 380 24.29 9.26 22.95
C VAL A 380 24.57 9.40 24.44
N ARG A 381 25.47 10.33 24.79
CA ARG A 381 25.58 10.82 26.18
C ARG A 381 24.51 11.87 26.35
N ASN A 382 23.37 11.48 26.92
CA ASN A 382 22.52 12.43 27.63
C ASN A 382 22.50 12.02 29.11
N THR A 383 23.00 12.97 29.88
CA THR A 383 23.01 13.14 31.33
C THR A 383 21.82 12.50 32.03
N THR A 384 22.07 11.48 32.85
CA THR A 384 21.15 10.99 33.87
C THR A 384 21.25 11.88 35.10
N THR A 385 20.39 12.90 35.16
CA THR A 385 19.93 13.45 36.44
C THR A 385 18.72 12.64 36.88
N LEU A 386 18.84 11.97 38.03
CA LEU A 386 17.71 11.43 38.78
C LEU A 386 16.80 12.59 39.16
N GLY A 387 15.61 12.66 38.57
CA GLY A 387 14.58 13.64 38.86
C GLY A 387 13.21 13.04 38.62
N ASP A 388 12.47 12.91 39.70
CA ASP A 388 11.05 12.58 39.90
C ASP A 388 10.18 12.13 38.72
N SER A 389 9.67 10.92 38.90
CA SER A 389 8.51 10.34 38.24
C SER A 389 7.25 11.19 38.45
N ASN A 390 6.88 12.00 37.44
CA ASN A 390 5.50 12.39 37.11
C ASN A 390 5.34 13.31 35.87
N SER A 391 6.38 13.59 35.08
CA SER A 391 6.18 14.28 33.80
C SER A 391 5.63 13.30 32.76
N GLU A 392 4.35 13.45 32.39
CA GLU A 392 3.82 12.94 31.13
C GLU A 392 4.85 13.21 30.01
N PRO A 393 5.22 12.20 29.20
CA PRO A 393 6.12 12.45 28.09
C PRO A 393 5.47 13.55 27.25
N PRO A 394 6.20 14.64 26.93
CA PRO A 394 5.62 15.72 26.16
C PRO A 394 5.02 15.08 24.92
N GLN A 395 3.70 15.21 24.78
CA GLN A 395 3.04 15.00 23.51
C GLN A 395 3.67 16.02 22.59
N GLN A 396 4.81 15.65 21.99
CA GLN A 396 5.33 16.30 20.83
C GLN A 396 4.20 16.17 19.84
N GLN A 397 3.38 17.22 19.76
CA GLN A 397 2.73 17.61 18.55
C GLN A 397 3.85 17.77 17.54
N GLN A 398 4.30 16.64 16.98
CA GLN A 398 4.81 16.60 15.64
C GLN A 398 3.63 17.07 14.81
N GLN A 399 3.45 18.39 14.74
CA GLN A 399 2.90 19.03 13.58
C GLN A 399 3.86 18.61 12.47
N GLN A 400 3.63 17.41 11.95
CA GLN A 400 4.28 16.91 10.77
C GLN A 400 3.94 17.95 9.74
N GLN A 401 4.92 18.78 9.41
CA GLN A 401 4.78 19.84 8.44
C GLN A 401 4.12 19.19 7.23
N ILE A 402 2.87 19.57 6.96
CA ILE A 402 2.06 18.89 5.96
C ILE A 402 2.76 19.20 4.64
N MET A 403 3.49 18.22 4.12
CA MET A 403 4.13 18.33 2.82
C MET A 403 3.00 18.47 1.80
N LEU A 404 2.82 19.70 1.31
CA LEU A 404 1.89 19.96 0.23
C LEU A 404 2.43 19.31 -1.03
N VAL A 405 1.59 18.52 -1.68
CA VAL A 405 1.92 17.81 -2.90
C VAL A 405 1.19 18.48 -4.06
N PRO A 406 1.84 18.65 -5.22
CA PRO A 406 1.19 19.27 -6.37
C PRO A 406 -0.09 18.55 -6.78
N LEU A 407 -1.10 19.35 -7.12
CA LEU A 407 -2.41 18.87 -7.53
C LEU A 407 -2.32 17.84 -8.67
N THR A 408 -1.38 17.99 -9.61
CA THR A 408 -1.16 17.04 -10.71
C THR A 408 -0.86 15.62 -10.22
N PHE A 409 -0.06 15.47 -9.17
CA PHE A 409 0.22 14.18 -8.56
C PHE A 409 -1.02 13.63 -7.85
N CYS A 410 -1.72 14.48 -7.10
CA CYS A 410 -2.98 14.09 -6.46
C CYS A 410 -4.02 13.60 -7.48
N CYS A 411 -4.12 14.23 -8.65
CA CYS A 411 -5.02 13.79 -9.70
C CYS A 411 -4.61 12.45 -10.33
N ALA A 412 -3.31 12.15 -10.39
CA ALA A 412 -2.85 10.83 -10.80
C ALA A 412 -3.18 9.74 -9.75
N LEU A 413 -3.21 10.10 -8.46
CA LEU A 413 -3.63 9.22 -7.38
C LEU A 413 -5.14 9.20 -7.12
N LEU A 414 -5.92 10.10 -7.71
CA LEU A 414 -7.36 10.22 -7.43
C LEU A 414 -8.11 8.88 -7.46
N PRO A 415 -7.89 7.99 -8.45
CA PRO A 415 -8.59 6.71 -8.47
C PRO A 415 -8.31 5.84 -7.22
N ASP A 416 -7.09 5.89 -6.69
CA ASP A 416 -6.66 5.21 -5.46
C ASP A 416 -7.23 5.88 -4.20
N MET A 417 -7.22 7.20 -4.17
CA MET A 417 -7.80 8.00 -3.09
C MET A 417 -9.32 7.77 -2.95
N LEU A 418 -10.04 7.58 -4.05
CA LEU A 418 -11.46 7.22 -4.03
C LEU A 418 -11.68 5.82 -3.44
N ALA A 419 -10.85 4.85 -3.80
CA ALA A 419 -10.93 3.51 -3.21
C ALA A 419 -10.65 3.54 -1.70
N PHE A 420 -9.66 4.33 -1.27
CA PHE A 420 -9.39 4.58 0.15
C PHE A 420 -10.59 5.19 0.87
N ARG A 421 -11.17 6.28 0.36
CA ARG A 421 -12.37 6.93 0.93
C ARG A 421 -13.53 5.94 1.09
N ASN A 422 -13.78 5.11 0.08
CA ASN A 422 -14.86 4.13 0.12
C ASN A 422 -14.64 3.07 1.20
N ILE A 423 -13.40 2.64 1.43
CA ILE A 423 -13.06 1.72 2.53
C ILE A 423 -13.31 2.40 3.89
N VAL A 424 -12.83 3.63 4.06
CA VAL A 424 -12.98 4.40 5.31
C VAL A 424 -14.45 4.63 5.64
N ASN A 425 -15.27 5.06 4.67
CA ASN A 425 -16.67 5.37 4.90
C ASN A 425 -17.50 4.14 5.31
N ARG A 426 -17.07 2.95 4.88
CA ARG A 426 -17.69 1.67 5.24
C ARG A 426 -17.21 1.10 6.57
N ALA A 427 -16.20 1.70 7.19
CA ALA A 427 -15.62 1.16 8.42
C ALA A 427 -16.64 1.17 9.57
N ASP A 428 -16.95 -0.01 10.11
CA ASP A 428 -17.87 -0.15 11.25
C ASP A 428 -17.20 0.21 12.59
N ASN A 429 -15.87 0.16 12.67
CA ASN A 429 -15.13 0.45 13.90
C ASN A 429 -14.71 1.92 14.03
N LEU A 430 -15.00 2.79 13.06
CA LEU A 430 -14.64 4.20 13.09
C LEU A 430 -15.89 5.07 13.30
N SER A 431 -15.80 6.10 14.14
CA SER A 431 -16.84 7.13 14.24
C SER A 431 -16.86 8.01 12.99
N GLU A 432 -17.95 8.75 12.76
CA GLU A 432 -18.04 9.68 11.63
C GLU A 432 -16.95 10.76 11.69
N GLU A 433 -16.61 11.24 12.90
CA GLU A 433 -15.50 12.17 13.11
C GLU A 433 -14.16 11.56 12.68
N GLN A 434 -13.87 10.32 13.08
CA GLN A 434 -12.64 9.63 12.69
C GLN A 434 -12.59 9.32 11.20
N LYS A 435 -13.73 8.99 10.58
CA LYS A 435 -13.85 8.83 9.13
C LYS A 435 -13.55 10.16 8.44
N HIS A 436 -14.11 11.26 8.93
CA HIS A 436 -13.86 12.61 8.41
C HIS A 436 -12.38 12.98 8.53
N GLU A 437 -11.78 12.83 9.71
CA GLU A 437 -10.35 13.11 9.98
C GLU A 437 -9.45 12.30 9.03
N THR A 438 -9.68 10.99 8.93
CA THR A 438 -8.91 10.07 8.09
C THR A 438 -8.98 10.46 6.61
N ASN A 439 -10.17 10.84 6.17
CA ASN A 439 -10.41 11.35 4.82
C ASN A 439 -9.76 12.72 4.59
N ALA A 440 -9.80 13.60 5.60
CA ALA A 440 -9.28 14.96 5.52
C ALA A 440 -7.78 15.02 5.31
N MET A 441 -7.03 14.11 5.93
CA MET A 441 -5.59 13.99 5.71
C MET A 441 -5.22 13.82 4.23
N SER A 442 -6.03 13.08 3.47
CA SER A 442 -5.75 12.78 2.06
C SER A 442 -5.89 14.02 1.17
N TYR A 443 -7.00 14.76 1.30
CA TYR A 443 -7.25 15.91 0.43
C TYR A 443 -6.51 17.18 0.88
N ARG A 444 -6.23 17.36 2.18
CA ARG A 444 -5.47 18.53 2.68
C ARG A 444 -4.05 18.59 2.12
N ARG A 445 -3.39 17.43 1.95
CA ARG A 445 -2.07 17.32 1.29
C ARG A 445 -2.08 17.78 -0.16
N CYS A 446 -3.23 17.77 -0.82
CA CYS A 446 -3.41 18.27 -2.18
C CYS A 446 -3.73 19.76 -2.25
N ASN A 447 -3.64 20.48 -1.13
CA ASN A 447 -4.02 21.88 -0.99
C ASN A 447 -5.46 22.14 -1.47
N VAL A 448 -6.39 21.30 -1.01
CA VAL A 448 -7.84 21.48 -1.19
C VAL A 448 -8.55 21.29 0.15
N THR A 449 -9.77 21.82 0.26
CA THR A 449 -10.54 21.85 1.52
C THR A 449 -11.57 20.73 1.62
N SER A 450 -11.88 20.02 0.52
CA SER A 450 -12.86 18.94 0.51
C SER A 450 -12.60 17.92 -0.61
N TRP A 451 -13.25 16.75 -0.50
CA TRP A 451 -13.24 15.74 -1.56
C TRP A 451 -13.86 16.25 -2.87
N GLY A 452 -14.99 16.97 -2.78
CA GLY A 452 -15.63 17.58 -3.95
C GLY A 452 -14.69 18.56 -4.65
N GLY A 453 -13.94 19.36 -3.89
CA GLY A 453 -12.91 20.25 -4.40
C GLY A 453 -11.79 19.50 -5.13
N LEU A 454 -11.31 18.38 -4.58
CA LEU A 454 -10.29 17.54 -5.25
C LEU A 454 -10.80 17.00 -6.58
N GLN A 455 -11.99 16.39 -6.59
CA GLN A 455 -12.57 15.78 -7.79
C GLN A 455 -12.85 16.82 -8.88
N SER A 456 -13.37 17.99 -8.50
CA SER A 456 -13.62 19.10 -9.42
C SER A 456 -12.32 19.58 -10.07
N LYS A 457 -11.27 19.82 -9.27
CA LYS A 457 -9.96 20.29 -9.75
C LYS A 457 -9.24 19.28 -10.64
N CYS A 458 -9.40 17.98 -10.38
CA CYS A 458 -8.82 16.93 -11.22
C CYS A 458 -9.59 16.67 -12.52
N GLY A 459 -10.76 17.29 -12.67
CA GLY A 459 -11.69 17.02 -13.74
C GLY A 459 -12.40 15.68 -13.55
N LYS A 460 -13.58 15.54 -14.17
CA LYS A 460 -14.22 14.23 -14.27
C LYS A 460 -13.24 13.30 -15.00
N PRO A 461 -12.97 12.08 -14.48
CA PRO A 461 -12.17 11.10 -15.20
C PRO A 461 -12.82 10.89 -16.56
N THR A 462 -12.20 11.43 -17.61
CA THR A 462 -12.74 11.27 -18.96
C THR A 462 -12.67 9.78 -19.28
N LYS A 463 -13.80 9.16 -19.66
CA LYS A 463 -13.89 7.72 -19.97
C LYS A 463 -12.78 7.22 -20.93
N LYS A 464 -12.20 8.12 -21.75
CA LYS A 464 -11.10 7.85 -22.69
C LYS A 464 -9.72 7.61 -22.05
N GLY A 465 -9.50 7.91 -20.77
CA GLY A 465 -8.17 7.86 -20.13
C GLY A 465 -7.86 6.60 -19.31
N MET A 466 -8.83 5.70 -19.14
CA MET A 466 -8.68 4.45 -18.36
C MET A 466 -8.78 3.18 -19.23
N LYS A 467 -8.68 3.34 -20.56
CA LYS A 467 -8.61 2.22 -21.51
C LYS A 467 -7.17 1.78 -21.71
#